data_AF-A0A4U1IVE0-F1
#
_entry.id   AF-A0A4U1IVE0-F1
#
_cell.length_a   1.000
_cell.length_b   1.000
_cell.length_c   1.000
_cell.angle_alpha   90.00
_cell.angle_beta   90.00
_cell.angle_gamma   90.00
#
_symmetry.space_group_name_H-M   'P 1'
#
loop_
_entity.id
_entity.type
_entity.pdbx_description
1 polymer ?
#
loop_
_entity_poly.entity_id
_entity_poly.type
_entity_poly.pdbx_seq_one_letter_code
_entity_poly.pdbx_strand_id
1 'polypeptide(L)'
;MSTRHAFVILGLSAAALAGCSSGFTTVEPRVLAPHELTLRYENEFQVHSPQGLVATGVRYRGLAEYVACVPDAERHALAAESAGDAAVGLTIAGLTLGVGGMAGLAGLAYQNDPDLMWGLLLGGLGVEAIGLIMTAIGRATKIDAHGNAVDAVNYYNDAVGSLGGRCGPRGAEIPQTQYIDPPAAPAPIYPVPVQPEVPMLPPALPEPEGTTPPQPADLPPERIILDNP
;
A
#
# COMPACT_ATOMS: atom_id res chain seq x y z
N MET A 1 13.46 -32.18 35.87
CA MET A 1 13.28 -31.83 34.44
C MET A 1 14.38 -30.88 34.04
N SER A 2 15.13 -31.22 32.99
CA SER A 2 16.32 -30.47 32.56
C SER A 2 15.91 -29.12 31.97
N THR A 3 16.41 -28.01 32.52
CA THR A 3 16.18 -26.62 32.09
C THR A 3 16.47 -26.38 30.60
N ARG A 4 17.23 -27.27 29.96
CA ARG A 4 17.51 -27.25 28.51
C ARG A 4 16.29 -27.48 27.63
N HIS A 5 15.24 -28.16 28.12
CA HIS A 5 14.08 -28.52 27.30
C HIS A 5 13.01 -27.41 27.26
N ALA A 6 12.97 -26.54 28.28
CA ALA A 6 11.99 -25.46 28.36
C ALA A 6 12.27 -24.33 27.33
N PHE A 7 13.55 -24.01 27.08
CA PHE A 7 13.93 -22.95 26.13
C PHE A 7 13.68 -23.31 24.66
N VAL A 8 13.78 -24.60 24.30
CA VAL A 8 13.55 -25.05 22.91
C VAL A 8 12.07 -24.98 22.54
N ILE A 9 11.16 -25.19 23.49
CA ILE A 9 9.71 -25.17 23.24
C ILE A 9 9.21 -23.72 23.07
N LEU A 10 9.72 -22.76 23.86
CA LEU A 10 9.31 -21.35 23.77
C LEU A 10 9.73 -20.69 22.44
N GLY A 11 10.92 -21.03 21.92
CA GLY A 11 11.40 -20.50 20.63
C GLY A 11 10.61 -21.03 19.42
N LEU A 12 10.04 -22.24 19.50
CA LEU A 12 9.25 -22.82 18.42
C LEU A 12 7.84 -22.21 18.31
N SER A 13 7.25 -21.76 19.42
CA SER A 13 5.91 -21.18 19.43
C SER A 13 5.84 -19.78 18.82
N ALA A 14 6.91 -18.97 18.94
CA ALA A 14 6.96 -17.63 18.36
C ALA A 14 7.03 -17.63 16.82
N ALA A 15 7.62 -18.66 16.21
CA ALA A 15 7.66 -18.81 14.76
C ALA A 15 6.30 -19.23 14.16
N ALA A 16 5.44 -19.90 14.95
CA ALA A 16 4.15 -20.41 14.49
C ALA A 16 3.05 -19.33 14.43
N LEU A 17 3.19 -18.22 15.16
CA LEU A 17 2.24 -17.09 15.15
C LEU A 17 2.54 -16.04 14.08
N ALA A 18 3.64 -16.19 13.34
CA ALA A 18 3.89 -15.40 12.12
C ALA A 18 2.99 -15.94 10.99
N GLY A 19 1.69 -15.70 11.10
CA GLY A 19 0.65 -16.19 10.20
C GLY A 19 0.96 -15.87 8.74
N CYS A 20 1.18 -16.93 7.95
CA CYS A 20 1.26 -16.89 6.50
C CYS A 20 -0.13 -16.66 5.90
N SER A 21 -0.67 -15.44 5.97
CA SER A 21 -1.83 -15.07 5.15
C SER A 21 -1.34 -14.65 3.76
N SER A 22 -1.01 -15.63 2.92
CA SER A 22 -0.72 -15.44 1.50
C SER A 22 -2.01 -15.30 0.69
N GLY A 23 -2.72 -14.19 0.90
CA GLY A 23 -3.79 -13.77 -0.01
C GLY A 23 -3.17 -13.13 -1.25
N PHE A 24 -2.81 -13.95 -2.25
CA PHE A 24 -2.34 -13.43 -3.53
C PHE A 24 -3.54 -13.18 -4.44
N THR A 25 -3.85 -11.91 -4.70
CA THR A 25 -4.75 -11.54 -5.79
C THR A 25 -3.92 -11.01 -6.93
N THR A 26 -3.65 -11.85 -7.93
CA THR A 26 -2.99 -11.43 -9.16
C THR A 26 -4.05 -10.83 -10.08
N VAL A 27 -4.21 -9.51 -10.04
CA VAL A 27 -4.99 -8.79 -11.06
C VAL A 27 -4.02 -8.39 -12.16
N GLU A 28 -4.00 -9.14 -13.25
CA GLU A 28 -3.23 -8.79 -14.44
C GLU A 28 -4.14 -8.03 -15.42
N PRO A 29 -3.91 -6.73 -15.65
CA PRO A 29 -4.70 -5.94 -16.59
C PRO A 29 -4.52 -6.48 -18.02
N ARG A 30 -5.63 -6.65 -18.74
CA ARG A 30 -5.64 -7.25 -20.10
C ARG A 30 -5.25 -6.27 -21.21
N VAL A 31 -5.36 -4.98 -20.96
CA VAL A 31 -5.04 -3.90 -21.90
C VAL A 31 -4.34 -2.82 -21.11
N LEU A 32 -3.13 -2.44 -21.53
CA LEU A 32 -2.34 -1.37 -20.94
C LEU A 32 -1.92 -0.40 -22.03
N ALA A 33 -2.00 0.89 -21.74
CA ALA A 33 -1.39 1.88 -22.62
C ALA A 33 0.16 1.77 -22.54
N PRO A 34 0.91 2.20 -23.58
CA PRO A 34 2.37 2.00 -23.70
C PRO A 34 3.24 2.50 -22.53
N HIS A 35 2.69 3.36 -21.69
CA HIS A 35 3.36 3.97 -20.55
C HIS A 35 2.47 4.00 -19.30
N GLU A 36 1.43 3.18 -19.26
CA GLU A 36 0.58 3.05 -18.08
C GLU A 36 1.32 2.30 -16.96
N LEU A 37 1.32 2.87 -15.76
CA LEU A 37 1.87 2.22 -14.58
C LEU A 37 0.90 1.15 -14.06
N THR A 38 1.45 0.01 -13.69
CA THR A 38 0.71 -1.11 -13.10
C THR A 38 1.26 -1.47 -11.74
N LEU A 39 0.36 -1.99 -10.91
CA LEU A 39 0.68 -2.46 -9.57
C LEU A 39 0.69 -3.98 -9.60
N ARG A 40 1.79 -4.57 -9.13
CA ARG A 40 1.97 -6.02 -9.04
C ARG A 40 2.35 -6.41 -7.63
N TYR A 41 2.02 -7.64 -7.25
CA TYR A 41 2.46 -8.20 -5.98
C TYR A 41 3.28 -9.47 -6.24
N GLU A 42 4.60 -9.31 -6.28
CA GLU A 42 5.58 -10.40 -6.48
C GLU A 42 6.50 -10.45 -5.25
N ASN A 43 6.00 -11.04 -4.16
CA ASN A 43 6.57 -11.02 -2.80
C ASN A 43 6.47 -9.67 -2.07
N GLU A 44 6.58 -8.57 -2.80
CA GLU A 44 6.29 -7.23 -2.34
C GLU A 44 5.48 -6.46 -3.37
N PHE A 45 4.92 -5.33 -2.95
CA PHE A 45 4.20 -4.45 -3.85
C PHE A 45 5.18 -3.78 -4.81
N GLN A 46 4.93 -3.83 -6.11
CA GLN A 46 5.83 -3.31 -7.12
C GLN A 46 5.06 -2.43 -8.10
N VAL A 47 5.66 -1.31 -8.49
CA VAL A 47 5.17 -0.43 -9.53
C VAL A 47 5.95 -0.75 -10.81
N HIS A 48 5.25 -1.17 -11.85
CA HIS A 48 5.82 -1.55 -13.14
C HIS A 48 5.33 -0.63 -14.24
N SER A 49 6.23 -0.25 -15.12
CA SER A 49 5.91 0.28 -16.44
C SER A 49 6.06 -0.84 -17.49
N PRO A 50 5.57 -0.66 -18.72
CA PRO A 50 5.85 -1.60 -19.80
C PRO A 50 7.35 -1.76 -20.12
N GLN A 51 8.18 -0.80 -19.71
CA GLN A 51 9.63 -0.84 -19.86
C GLN A 51 10.34 -1.58 -18.71
N GLY A 52 9.63 -1.91 -17.64
CA GLY A 52 10.16 -2.66 -16.49
C GLY A 52 9.75 -2.07 -15.14
N LEU A 53 10.41 -2.58 -14.11
CA LEU A 53 10.20 -2.18 -12.71
C LEU A 53 10.59 -0.71 -12.51
N VAL A 54 9.66 0.08 -11.98
CA VAL A 54 9.85 1.50 -11.67
C VAL A 54 10.24 1.67 -10.20
N ALA A 55 9.47 1.05 -9.30
CA ALA A 55 9.69 1.16 -7.87
C ALA A 55 9.21 -0.10 -7.14
N THR A 56 9.85 -0.43 -6.02
CA THR A 56 9.41 -1.50 -5.12
C THR A 56 8.96 -0.91 -3.80
N GLY A 57 7.89 -1.48 -3.25
CA GLY A 57 7.54 -1.31 -1.85
C GLY A 57 8.66 -1.87 -0.97
N VAL A 58 8.75 -1.51 0.30
CA VAL A 58 7.93 -0.52 1.01
C VAL A 58 8.38 0.92 0.73
N ARG A 59 9.58 1.10 0.15
CA ARG A 59 10.26 2.40 0.08
C ARG A 59 9.91 3.23 -1.15
N TYR A 60 9.40 2.62 -2.21
CA TYR A 60 8.96 3.28 -3.44
C TYR A 60 9.97 4.18 -4.14
N ARG A 61 11.26 4.01 -3.86
CA ARG A 61 12.32 4.86 -4.38
C ARG A 61 12.32 4.91 -5.91
N GLY A 62 12.35 6.11 -6.45
CA GLY A 62 12.36 6.37 -7.89
C GLY A 62 10.97 6.58 -8.48
N LEU A 63 9.90 6.33 -7.71
CA LEU A 63 8.53 6.61 -8.15
C LEU A 63 8.35 8.12 -8.37
N ALA A 64 8.84 8.96 -7.45
CA ALA A 64 8.70 10.41 -7.56
C ALA A 64 9.37 10.97 -8.82
N GLU A 65 10.57 10.50 -9.13
CA GLU A 65 11.29 10.88 -10.35
C GLU A 65 10.55 10.43 -11.62
N TYR A 66 9.99 9.22 -11.61
CA TYR A 66 9.26 8.69 -12.76
C TYR A 66 7.99 9.48 -13.08
N VAL A 67 7.26 9.94 -12.06
CA VAL A 67 5.97 10.65 -12.22
C VAL A 67 6.09 12.18 -12.11
N ALA A 68 7.31 12.73 -12.04
CA ALA A 68 7.59 14.15 -11.76
C ALA A 68 6.93 15.16 -12.72
N CYS A 69 6.48 14.73 -13.90
CA CYS A 69 5.76 15.60 -14.82
C CYS A 69 4.30 15.87 -14.42
N VAL A 70 3.75 15.13 -13.46
CA VAL A 70 2.39 15.29 -12.92
C VAL A 70 2.51 15.69 -11.45
N PRO A 71 2.34 16.99 -11.10
CA PRO A 71 2.61 17.48 -9.75
C PRO A 71 1.85 16.74 -8.64
N ASP A 72 0.60 16.36 -8.88
CA ASP A 72 -0.21 15.61 -7.91
C ASP A 72 0.36 14.21 -7.68
N ALA A 73 0.74 13.51 -8.76
CA ALA A 73 1.38 12.21 -8.67
C ALA A 73 2.73 12.29 -7.94
N GLU A 74 3.54 13.30 -8.23
CA GLU A 74 4.85 13.52 -7.59
C GLU A 74 4.71 13.74 -6.08
N ARG A 75 3.74 14.57 -5.65
CA ARG A 75 3.49 14.80 -4.21
C ARG A 75 3.16 13.51 -3.48
N HIS A 76 2.29 12.69 -4.04
CA HIS A 76 1.94 11.39 -3.46
C HIS A 76 3.13 10.42 -3.51
N ALA A 77 3.92 10.40 -4.59
CA ALA A 77 5.11 9.56 -4.66
C ALA A 77 6.16 9.94 -3.60
N LEU A 78 6.41 11.23 -3.37
CA LEU A 78 7.29 11.70 -2.30
C LEU A 78 6.75 11.34 -0.90
N ALA A 79 5.44 11.43 -0.70
CA ALA A 79 4.80 10.99 0.54
C ALA A 79 4.97 9.47 0.74
N ALA A 80 4.82 8.68 -0.33
CA ALA A 80 5.05 7.24 -0.30
C ALA A 80 6.50 6.89 0.04
N GLU A 81 7.47 7.58 -0.58
CA GLU A 81 8.90 7.36 -0.33
C GLU A 81 9.30 7.70 1.12
N SER A 82 8.87 8.86 1.62
CA SER A 82 9.17 9.30 2.99
C SER A 82 8.50 8.43 4.05
N ALA A 83 7.23 8.06 3.87
CA ALA A 83 6.53 7.13 4.76
C ALA A 83 7.17 5.73 4.72
N GLY A 84 7.59 5.27 3.55
CA GLY A 84 8.26 4.00 3.36
C GLY A 84 9.63 3.93 4.04
N ASP A 85 10.43 4.99 3.93
CA ASP A 85 11.72 5.12 4.62
C ASP A 85 11.54 5.16 6.14
N ALA A 86 10.55 5.90 6.64
CA ALA A 86 10.20 5.91 8.06
C ALA A 86 9.74 4.53 8.55
N ALA A 87 8.90 3.83 7.79
CA ALA A 87 8.41 2.50 8.13
C ALA A 87 9.54 1.48 8.29
N VAL A 88 10.50 1.47 7.35
CA VAL A 88 11.68 0.61 7.41
C VAL A 88 12.54 0.95 8.62
N GLY A 89 12.79 2.25 8.86
CA GLY A 89 13.58 2.70 10.01
C GLY A 89 12.96 2.28 11.35
N LEU A 90 11.66 2.52 11.52
CA LEU A 90 10.91 2.13 12.72
C LEU A 90 10.88 0.62 12.92
N THR A 91 10.73 -0.16 11.85
CA THR A 91 10.72 -1.63 11.93
C THR A 91 12.08 -2.16 12.34
N ILE A 92 13.17 -1.66 11.74
CA ILE A 92 14.54 -2.08 12.11
C ILE A 92 14.82 -1.72 13.57
N ALA A 93 14.51 -0.48 13.98
CA ALA A 93 14.68 -0.04 15.36
C ALA A 93 13.83 -0.86 16.35
N GLY A 94 12.57 -1.15 15.98
CA GLY A 94 11.68 -1.98 16.79
C GLY A 94 12.22 -3.41 16.97
N LEU A 95 12.73 -4.02 15.90
CA LEU A 95 13.33 -5.35 15.94
C LEU A 95 14.64 -5.37 16.74
N THR A 96 15.51 -4.37 16.59
CA THR A 96 16.77 -4.33 17.36
C THR A 96 16.52 -4.15 18.85
N LEU A 97 15.56 -3.29 19.23
CA LEU A 97 15.13 -3.15 20.62
C LEU A 97 14.48 -4.44 21.12
N GLY A 98 13.60 -5.08 20.35
CA GLY A 98 12.97 -6.35 20.74
C GLY A 98 14.01 -7.45 21.00
N VAL A 99 14.97 -7.64 20.09
CA VAL A 99 16.06 -8.61 20.27
C VAL A 99 16.97 -8.23 21.44
N GLY A 100 17.29 -6.94 21.59
CA GLY A 100 18.10 -6.44 22.71
C GLY A 100 17.41 -6.64 24.07
N GLY A 101 16.10 -6.38 24.15
CA GLY A 101 15.28 -6.62 25.34
C GLY A 101 15.27 -8.09 25.74
N MET A 102 15.04 -8.98 24.77
CA MET A 102 15.13 -10.43 24.99
C MET A 102 16.52 -10.87 25.46
N ALA A 103 17.60 -10.31 24.90
CA ALA A 103 18.96 -10.60 25.35
C ALA A 103 19.20 -10.13 26.80
N GLY A 104 18.66 -8.96 27.18
CA GLY A 104 18.67 -8.48 28.56
C GLY A 104 17.95 -9.43 29.52
N LEU A 105 16.77 -9.93 29.12
CA LEU A 105 16.02 -10.93 29.89
C LEU A 105 16.75 -12.27 29.97
N ALA A 106 17.43 -12.72 28.91
CA ALA A 106 18.25 -13.92 28.94
C ALA A 106 19.41 -13.81 29.95
N GLY A 107 19.94 -12.59 30.16
CA GLY A 107 20.94 -12.29 31.19
C GLY A 107 20.49 -12.60 32.62
N LEU A 108 19.17 -12.58 32.89
CA LEU A 108 18.61 -12.94 34.20
C LEU A 108 18.97 -14.37 34.62
N ALA A 109 19.17 -15.28 33.66
CA ALA A 109 19.51 -16.68 33.95
C ALA A 109 20.90 -16.84 34.60
N TYR A 110 21.75 -15.81 34.52
CA TYR A 110 23.12 -15.84 35.02
C TYR A 110 23.37 -14.90 36.20
N GLN A 111 22.36 -14.13 36.62
CA GLN A 111 22.52 -13.10 37.63
C GLN A 111 21.98 -13.55 39.00
N ASN A 112 22.83 -13.46 40.03
CA ASN A 112 22.47 -13.81 41.42
C ASN A 112 22.16 -12.59 42.30
N ASP A 113 22.48 -11.38 41.83
CA ASP A 113 22.19 -10.14 42.55
C ASP A 113 20.72 -9.74 42.30
N PRO A 114 19.87 -9.68 43.35
CA PRO A 114 18.44 -9.38 43.21
C PRO A 114 18.17 -7.97 42.66
N ASP A 115 19.02 -6.99 42.98
CA ASP A 115 18.83 -5.61 42.52
C ASP A 115 19.13 -5.51 41.02
N LEU A 116 20.21 -6.16 40.58
CA LEU A 116 20.55 -6.22 39.16
C LEU A 116 19.57 -7.09 38.37
N MET A 117 19.03 -8.14 38.98
CA MET A 117 17.99 -8.99 38.38
C MET A 117 16.70 -8.18 38.13
N TRP A 118 16.24 -7.39 39.10
CA TRP A 118 15.10 -6.49 38.89
C TRP A 118 15.39 -5.43 37.83
N GLY A 119 16.60 -4.86 37.83
CA GLY A 119 17.03 -3.90 36.82
C GLY A 119 17.00 -4.47 35.40
N LEU A 120 17.53 -5.68 35.20
CA LEU A 120 17.52 -6.37 33.92
C LEU A 120 16.10 -6.77 33.47
N LEU A 121 15.25 -7.20 34.41
CA LEU A 121 13.87 -7.59 34.10
C LEU A 121 13.05 -6.38 33.65
N LEU A 122 13.06 -5.30 34.44
CA LEU A 122 12.32 -4.07 34.13
C LEU A 122 12.90 -3.37 32.90
N GLY A 123 14.23 -3.32 32.77
CA GLY A 123 14.90 -2.76 31.61
C GLY A 123 14.59 -3.54 30.33
N GLY A 124 14.69 -4.87 30.37
CA GLY A 124 14.39 -5.74 29.24
C GLY A 124 12.93 -5.60 28.78
N LEU A 125 11.98 -5.68 29.71
CA LEU A 125 10.55 -5.55 29.42
C LEU A 125 10.17 -4.14 28.92
N GLY A 126 10.80 -3.09 29.47
CA GLY A 126 10.60 -1.72 29.01
C GLY A 126 11.10 -1.50 27.58
N VAL A 127 12.30 -1.99 27.27
CA VAL A 127 12.87 -1.92 25.92
C VAL A 127 12.04 -2.72 24.91
N GLU A 128 11.54 -3.88 25.30
CA GLU A 128 10.67 -4.71 24.47
C GLU A 128 9.34 -4.01 24.15
N ALA A 129 8.69 -3.42 25.16
CA ALA A 129 7.45 -2.65 24.96
C ALA A 129 7.64 -1.48 23.98
N ILE A 130 8.74 -0.75 24.09
CA ILE A 130 9.09 0.34 23.14
C ILE A 130 9.29 -0.25 21.73
N GLY A 131 10.02 -1.37 21.61
CA GLY A 131 10.27 -2.02 20.34
C GLY A 131 8.97 -2.47 19.64
N LEU A 132 8.02 -3.00 20.39
CA LEU A 132 6.69 -3.38 19.87
C LEU A 132 5.90 -2.17 19.39
N ILE A 133 5.90 -1.06 20.15
CA ILE A 133 5.22 0.19 19.75
C ILE A 133 5.81 0.73 18.45
N MET A 134 7.14 0.80 18.34
CA MET A 134 7.80 1.26 17.11
C MET A 134 7.48 0.35 15.92
N THR A 135 7.44 -0.96 16.14
CA THR A 135 7.05 -1.93 15.10
C THR A 135 5.59 -1.73 14.65
N ALA A 136 4.68 -1.47 15.58
CA ALA A 136 3.27 -1.19 15.28
C ALA A 136 3.10 0.11 14.47
N ILE A 137 3.80 1.18 14.86
CA ILE A 137 3.81 2.44 14.11
C ILE A 137 4.41 2.22 12.72
N GLY A 138 5.50 1.46 12.61
CA GLY A 138 6.11 1.11 11.33
C GLY A 138 5.17 0.37 10.38
N ARG A 139 4.25 -0.45 10.91
CA ARG A 139 3.19 -1.09 10.11
C ARG A 139 2.15 -0.09 9.62
N ALA A 140 1.72 0.84 10.46
CA ALA A 140 0.77 1.89 10.06
C ALA A 140 1.36 2.78 8.95
N THR A 141 2.60 3.24 9.11
CA THR A 141 3.29 4.05 8.11
C THR A 141 3.52 3.30 6.80
N LYS A 142 3.66 1.97 6.84
CA LYS A 142 3.71 1.13 5.64
C LYS A 142 2.38 1.15 4.87
N ILE A 143 1.24 1.14 5.57
CA ILE A 143 -0.09 1.27 4.92
C ILE A 143 -0.20 2.63 4.24
N ASP A 144 0.22 3.70 4.91
CA ASP A 144 0.22 5.06 4.34
C ASP A 144 1.12 5.14 3.10
N ALA A 145 2.29 4.49 3.11
CA ALA A 145 3.17 4.42 1.96
C ALA A 145 2.50 3.71 0.77
N HIS A 146 1.80 2.61 1.03
CA HIS A 146 1.03 1.88 0.01
C HIS A 146 -0.10 2.73 -0.58
N GLY A 147 -0.87 3.42 0.26
CA GLY A 147 -1.95 4.30 -0.19
C GLY A 147 -1.45 5.43 -1.10
N ASN A 148 -0.41 6.14 -0.65
CA ASN A 148 0.19 7.21 -1.44
C ASN A 148 0.81 6.70 -2.76
N ALA A 149 1.39 5.51 -2.79
CA ALA A 149 1.91 4.94 -4.03
C ALA A 149 0.78 4.62 -5.03
N VAL A 150 -0.37 4.13 -4.55
CA VAL A 150 -1.55 3.88 -5.40
C VAL A 150 -2.09 5.19 -5.96
N ASP A 151 -2.22 6.21 -5.11
CA ASP A 151 -2.68 7.54 -5.55
C ASP A 151 -1.74 8.14 -6.60
N ALA A 152 -0.42 8.05 -6.38
CA ALA A 152 0.57 8.50 -7.36
C ALA A 152 0.42 7.82 -8.72
N VAL A 153 0.23 6.50 -8.74
CA VAL A 153 -0.01 5.72 -9.96
C VAL A 153 -1.30 6.14 -10.65
N ASN A 154 -2.39 6.33 -9.89
CA ASN A 154 -3.68 6.76 -10.44
C ASN A 154 -3.60 8.15 -11.06
N TYR A 155 -3.07 9.15 -10.35
CA TYR A 155 -2.91 10.51 -10.88
C TYR A 155 -2.03 10.53 -12.14
N TYR A 156 -0.95 9.76 -12.15
CA TYR A 156 -0.08 9.65 -13.31
C TYR A 156 -0.79 9.00 -14.50
N ASN A 157 -1.51 7.89 -14.27
CA ASN A 157 -2.23 7.19 -15.33
C ASN A 157 -3.36 8.05 -15.90
N ASP A 158 -4.10 8.77 -15.06
CA ASP A 158 -5.17 9.67 -15.51
C ASP A 158 -4.63 10.83 -16.35
N ALA A 159 -3.49 11.41 -15.97
CA ALA A 159 -2.94 12.58 -16.65
C ALA A 159 -2.11 12.24 -17.90
N VAL A 160 -1.38 11.12 -17.89
CA VAL A 160 -0.31 10.84 -18.86
C VAL A 160 -0.30 9.38 -19.29
N GLY A 161 -0.29 8.43 -18.36
CA GLY A 161 -0.07 7.02 -18.65
C GLY A 161 -1.15 6.38 -19.54
N SER A 162 -2.43 6.64 -19.26
CA SER A 162 -3.57 6.11 -20.02
C SER A 162 -3.66 6.67 -21.45
N LEU A 163 -3.12 7.86 -21.67
CA LEU A 163 -2.98 8.49 -22.99
C LEU A 163 -1.78 7.93 -23.77
N GLY A 164 -1.05 6.98 -23.19
CA GLY A 164 0.19 6.45 -23.74
C GLY A 164 1.32 7.46 -23.74
N GLY A 165 1.26 8.49 -22.87
CA GLY A 165 2.32 9.46 -22.66
C GLY A 165 3.29 9.06 -21.55
N ARG A 166 4.42 9.76 -21.45
CA ARG A 166 5.42 9.54 -20.38
C ARG A 166 5.96 10.86 -19.84
N CYS A 167 6.60 10.83 -18.67
CA CYS A 167 7.41 11.95 -18.24
C CYS A 167 8.74 11.96 -19.01
N GLY A 168 9.10 13.12 -19.55
CA GLY A 168 10.37 13.38 -20.22
C GLY A 168 11.04 14.66 -19.71
N PRO A 169 12.20 15.03 -20.26
CA PRO A 169 12.98 16.19 -19.80
C PRO A 169 12.26 17.53 -19.92
N ARG A 170 11.18 17.60 -20.69
CA ARG A 170 10.37 18.80 -20.93
C ARG A 170 8.97 18.72 -20.33
N GLY A 171 8.75 17.79 -19.40
CA GLY A 171 7.43 17.51 -18.82
C GLY A 171 6.74 16.31 -19.46
N ALA A 172 5.41 16.31 -19.47
CA ALA A 172 4.62 15.22 -20.04
C ALA A 172 4.74 15.18 -21.57
N GLU A 173 5.23 14.07 -22.11
CA GLU A 173 5.30 13.76 -23.53
C GLU A 173 4.12 12.84 -23.88
N ILE A 174 3.02 13.41 -24.39
CA ILE A 174 1.86 12.64 -24.84
C ILE A 174 1.96 12.46 -26.36
N PRO A 175 1.99 11.21 -26.89
CA PRO A 175 1.88 10.97 -28.31
C PRO A 175 0.64 11.69 -28.82
N GLN A 176 0.82 12.58 -29.80
CA GLN A 176 -0.33 13.07 -30.53
C GLN A 176 -0.84 11.87 -31.32
N THR A 177 -1.90 11.24 -30.81
CA THR A 177 -2.68 10.33 -31.62
C THR A 177 -3.14 11.17 -32.80
N GLN A 178 -2.58 10.87 -33.99
CA GLN A 178 -3.21 11.33 -35.21
C GLN A 178 -4.62 10.79 -35.12
N TYR A 179 -5.58 11.68 -34.89
CA TYR A 179 -6.97 11.35 -35.05
C TYR A 179 -7.13 10.98 -36.51
N ILE A 180 -7.04 9.68 -36.80
CA ILE A 180 -7.45 9.17 -38.07
C ILE A 180 -8.96 9.28 -38.00
N ASP A 181 -9.52 10.23 -38.76
CA ASP A 181 -10.96 10.31 -38.93
C ASP A 181 -11.47 8.89 -39.16
N PRO A 182 -12.37 8.38 -38.30
CA PRO A 182 -12.87 7.03 -38.47
C PRO A 182 -13.36 6.92 -39.92
N PRO A 183 -12.94 5.87 -40.66
CA PRO A 183 -13.34 5.73 -42.05
C PRO A 183 -14.85 5.90 -42.10
N ALA A 184 -15.32 6.80 -42.98
CA ALA A 184 -16.73 7.16 -43.09
C ALA A 184 -17.55 5.88 -42.98
N ALA A 185 -18.41 5.81 -41.95
CA ALA A 185 -19.16 4.60 -41.67
C ALA A 185 -19.81 4.14 -42.98
N PRO A 186 -19.59 2.89 -43.43
CA PRO A 186 -20.22 2.43 -44.65
C PRO A 186 -21.71 2.67 -44.53
N ALA A 187 -22.31 3.27 -45.56
CA ALA A 187 -23.74 3.54 -45.57
C ALA A 187 -24.48 2.26 -45.15
N PRO A 188 -25.43 2.34 -44.20
CA PRO A 188 -26.09 1.16 -43.69
C PRO A 188 -26.70 0.37 -44.86
N ILE A 189 -26.20 -0.84 -45.09
CA ILE A 189 -26.60 -1.71 -46.22
C ILE A 189 -28.03 -2.23 -46.00
N TYR A 190 -28.50 -2.19 -44.76
CA TYR A 190 -29.86 -2.49 -44.38
C TYR A 190 -30.53 -1.21 -43.87
N PRO A 191 -31.78 -0.93 -44.25
CA PRO A 191 -32.56 0.07 -43.54
C PRO A 191 -32.53 -0.31 -42.06
N VAL A 192 -32.04 0.59 -41.22
CA VAL A 192 -32.14 0.43 -39.76
C VAL A 192 -33.63 0.17 -39.51
N PRO A 193 -34.02 -1.02 -38.97
CA PRO A 193 -35.40 -1.26 -38.61
C PRO A 193 -35.79 -0.10 -37.72
N VAL A 194 -36.88 0.61 -38.06
CA VAL A 194 -37.44 1.65 -37.20
C VAL A 194 -37.60 0.99 -35.83
N GLN A 195 -36.71 1.33 -34.89
CA GLN A 195 -36.84 0.79 -33.55
C GLN A 195 -38.21 1.30 -33.09
N PRO A 196 -39.13 0.40 -32.67
CA PRO A 196 -40.39 0.84 -32.11
C PRO A 196 -40.04 1.83 -31.01
N GLU A 197 -40.59 3.03 -31.14
CA GLU A 197 -40.41 4.15 -30.23
C GLU A 197 -40.52 3.60 -28.81
N VAL A 198 -39.39 3.47 -28.13
CA VAL A 198 -39.38 3.01 -26.74
C VAL A 198 -40.24 4.04 -26.03
N PRO A 199 -41.39 3.65 -25.43
CA PRO A 199 -42.28 4.59 -24.79
C PRO A 199 -41.43 5.44 -23.87
N MET A 200 -41.36 6.75 -24.13
CA MET A 200 -40.63 7.66 -23.28
C MET A 200 -41.14 7.40 -21.87
N LEU A 201 -40.29 6.81 -21.02
CA LEU A 201 -40.63 6.68 -19.62
C LEU A 201 -40.95 8.11 -19.16
N PRO A 202 -42.07 8.31 -18.44
CA PRO A 202 -42.37 9.61 -17.86
C PRO A 202 -41.10 10.13 -17.19
N PRO A 203 -40.78 11.44 -17.33
CA PRO A 203 -39.61 12.02 -16.69
C PRO A 203 -39.59 11.53 -15.25
N ALA A 204 -38.49 10.86 -14.87
CA ALA A 204 -38.32 10.38 -13.52
C ALA A 204 -38.62 11.56 -12.60
N LEU A 205 -39.57 11.35 -11.67
CA LEU A 205 -39.83 12.32 -10.61
C LEU A 205 -38.46 12.73 -10.05
N PRO A 206 -38.22 14.04 -9.85
CA PRO A 206 -36.98 14.50 -9.25
C PRO A 206 -36.75 13.65 -8.01
N GLU A 207 -35.61 12.96 -8.00
CA GLU A 207 -35.19 12.18 -6.85
C GLU A 207 -35.36 13.10 -5.64
N PRO A 208 -36.15 12.71 -4.62
CA PRO A 208 -36.34 13.56 -3.46
C PRO A 208 -34.95 13.93 -2.99
N GLU A 209 -34.64 15.23 -2.96
CA GLU A 209 -33.35 15.79 -2.56
C GLU A 209 -32.82 14.94 -1.42
N GLY A 210 -31.94 14.01 -1.77
CA GLY A 210 -31.46 13.03 -0.85
C GLY A 210 -30.78 13.87 0.19
N THR A 211 -31.32 13.87 1.41
CA THR A 211 -30.53 14.19 2.58
C THR A 211 -29.36 13.26 2.49
N THR A 212 -28.26 13.74 1.89
CA THR A 212 -26.95 13.11 2.01
C THR A 212 -26.87 12.79 3.49
N PRO A 213 -26.85 11.50 3.87
CA PRO A 213 -26.70 11.15 5.27
C PRO A 213 -25.52 11.98 5.73
N PRO A 214 -25.67 12.78 6.81
CA PRO A 214 -24.59 13.65 7.26
C PRO A 214 -23.34 12.79 7.27
N GLN A 215 -22.37 13.16 6.41
CA GLN A 215 -21.10 12.48 6.33
C GLN A 215 -20.64 12.34 7.78
N PRO A 216 -20.48 11.11 8.30
CA PRO A 216 -20.20 10.91 9.72
C PRO A 216 -19.03 11.82 10.07
N ALA A 217 -19.32 12.84 10.88
CA ALA A 217 -18.32 13.82 11.26
C ALA A 217 -17.14 13.05 11.83
N ASP A 218 -15.99 13.12 11.14
CA ASP A 218 -14.70 12.52 11.47
C ASP A 218 -14.82 11.57 12.65
N LEU A 219 -15.36 10.37 12.40
CA LEU A 219 -15.28 9.33 13.40
C LEU A 219 -13.78 9.13 13.62
N PRO A 220 -13.25 9.35 14.84
CA PRO A 220 -11.85 9.11 15.11
C PRO A 220 -11.54 7.71 14.61
N PRO A 221 -10.42 7.51 13.90
CA PRO A 221 -10.13 6.31 13.13
C PRO A 221 -10.55 5.11 13.94
N GLU A 222 -11.58 4.42 13.45
CA GLU A 222 -12.14 3.25 14.11
C GLU A 222 -10.95 2.35 14.40
N ARG A 223 -10.57 2.26 15.69
CA ARG A 223 -9.60 1.26 16.11
C ARG A 223 -10.27 -0.04 15.73
N ILE A 224 -9.83 -0.65 14.64
CA ILE A 224 -10.12 -2.03 14.34
C ILE A 224 -9.56 -2.81 15.53
N ILE A 225 -10.42 -3.06 16.51
CA ILE A 225 -10.16 -4.02 17.57
C ILE A 225 -10.26 -5.35 16.84
N LEU A 226 -9.12 -5.83 16.37
CA LEU A 226 -8.95 -7.23 16.03
C LEU A 226 -9.19 -8.00 17.33
N ASP A 227 -10.44 -8.45 17.53
CA ASP A 227 -10.75 -9.45 18.54
C ASP A 227 -9.89 -10.68 18.23
N ASN A 228 -8.89 -10.85 19.08
CA ASN A 228 -7.84 -11.86 19.02
C ASN A 228 -8.47 -13.24 19.27
N PRO A 229 -8.25 -14.27 18.42
CA PRO A 229 -8.51 -15.66 18.80
C PRO A 229 -7.50 -16.18 19.83
#